data_AF-A0A1G8E4W0-F1
#
_entry.id   AF-A0A1G8E4W0-F1
#
_cell.length_a   1.000
_cell.length_b   1.000
_cell.length_c   1.000
_cell.angle_alpha   90.00
_cell.angle_beta   90.00
_cell.angle_gamma   90.00
#
_symmetry.space_group_name_H-M   'P 1'
#
loop_
_entity.id
_entity.type
_entity.pdbx_description
1 polymer ?
#
loop_
_entity_poly.entity_id
_entity_poly.type
_entity_poly.pdbx_seq_one_letter_code
_entity_poly.pdbx_strand_id
1 'polypeptide(L)'
;QKAKEEADAQATLLAEQEAKEEADAKENAISNPTDALAVSMQTISKSTEASKTVQNELLKQFDDIVAIKDQDLRDMKEENDLSDQGITVQPKPFKSVTAENNALRAIKADLDNVIKARSEKIDELNKLYEERVAIGSLALDEVTLFYKKEIKRLQSEQLKANEAKSQLDIKLEAIQVATEFEKRRRIKRAAFTSEDDRYSQDRAKLKNLRETTKLAETPFKSEDFDFGEAQGNSIKILKNINHIESGFYLIIAVHGDVKSRDEFITKVIASGRTNVDFFHDVNTSKYYIYYDKVDNISSANKALEAKGNRPYNGKMSIVKIENQ
;
A
#
# COMPACT_ATOMS: atom_id res chain seq x y z
N GLN A 1 -76.18 -11.44 -24.42
CA GLN A 1 -75.15 -11.80 -23.41
C GLN A 1 -73.93 -12.41 -24.08
N LYS A 2 -74.08 -13.53 -24.82
CA LYS A 2 -73.01 -14.14 -25.65
C LYS A 2 -72.27 -13.18 -26.60
N ALA A 3 -73.00 -12.35 -27.36
CA ALA A 3 -72.38 -11.40 -28.30
C ALA A 3 -71.57 -10.28 -27.63
N LYS A 4 -71.77 -10.03 -26.33
CA LYS A 4 -71.04 -9.02 -25.57
C LYS A 4 -69.74 -9.62 -25.00
N GLU A 5 -69.80 -10.86 -24.53
CA GLU A 5 -68.63 -11.64 -24.08
C GLU A 5 -67.66 -11.97 -25.23
N GLU A 6 -68.16 -12.26 -26.44
CA GLU A 6 -67.32 -12.47 -27.63
C GLU A 6 -66.63 -11.18 -28.11
N ALA A 7 -67.31 -10.04 -28.00
CA ALA A 7 -66.74 -8.73 -28.34
C ALA A 7 -65.66 -8.28 -27.33
N ASP A 8 -65.90 -8.51 -26.04
CA ASP A 8 -64.92 -8.21 -24.99
C ASP A 8 -63.67 -9.12 -25.09
N ALA A 9 -63.86 -10.40 -25.44
CA ALA A 9 -62.75 -11.33 -25.69
C ALA A 9 -61.93 -10.95 -26.94
N GLN A 10 -62.58 -10.52 -28.02
CA GLN A 10 -61.88 -10.02 -29.22
C GLN A 10 -61.13 -8.71 -28.94
N ALA A 11 -61.72 -7.79 -28.17
CA ALA A 11 -61.06 -6.54 -27.80
C ALA A 11 -59.81 -6.80 -26.93
N THR A 12 -59.86 -7.80 -26.04
CA THR A 12 -58.72 -8.19 -25.20
C THR A 12 -57.59 -8.81 -26.04
N LEU A 13 -57.94 -9.70 -26.99
CA LEU A 13 -56.97 -10.31 -27.90
C LEU A 13 -56.32 -9.28 -28.83
N LEU A 14 -57.09 -8.33 -29.36
CA LEU A 14 -56.58 -7.23 -30.18
C LEU A 14 -55.63 -6.35 -29.37
N ALA A 15 -55.99 -5.98 -28.14
CA ALA A 15 -55.11 -5.20 -27.27
C ALA A 15 -53.81 -5.95 -26.90
N GLU A 16 -53.88 -7.26 -26.70
CA GLU A 16 -52.68 -8.08 -26.42
C GLU A 16 -51.78 -8.23 -27.66
N GLN A 17 -52.38 -8.34 -28.84
CA GLN A 17 -51.66 -8.43 -30.11
C GLN A 17 -51.02 -7.07 -30.48
N GLU A 18 -51.75 -5.97 -30.31
CA GLU A 18 -51.23 -4.61 -30.47
C GLU A 18 -50.08 -4.34 -29.48
N ALA A 19 -50.20 -4.77 -28.22
CA ALA A 19 -49.13 -4.62 -27.23
C ALA A 19 -47.87 -5.43 -27.58
N LYS A 20 -48.03 -6.62 -28.17
CA LYS A 20 -46.90 -7.42 -28.69
C LYS A 20 -46.27 -6.77 -29.91
N GLU A 21 -47.06 -6.34 -30.87
CA GLU A 21 -46.56 -5.65 -32.07
C GLU A 21 -45.86 -4.33 -31.71
N GLU A 22 -46.38 -3.60 -30.72
CA GLU A 22 -45.72 -2.43 -30.17
C GLU A 22 -44.39 -2.82 -29.51
N ALA A 23 -44.34 -3.85 -28.67
CA ALA A 23 -43.10 -4.32 -28.05
C ALA A 23 -42.04 -4.76 -29.08
N ASP A 24 -42.45 -5.50 -30.11
CA ASP A 24 -41.57 -5.96 -31.18
C ASP A 24 -41.04 -4.78 -32.01
N ALA A 25 -41.87 -3.78 -32.30
CA ALA A 25 -41.46 -2.56 -33.00
C ALA A 25 -40.43 -1.76 -32.18
N LYS A 26 -40.58 -1.71 -30.86
CA LYS A 26 -39.63 -1.05 -29.93
C LYS A 26 -38.29 -1.76 -29.91
N GLU A 27 -38.30 -3.09 -29.80
CA GLU A 27 -37.09 -3.90 -29.83
C GLU A 27 -36.37 -3.79 -31.19
N ASN A 28 -37.12 -3.75 -32.28
CA ASN A 28 -36.58 -3.54 -33.62
C ASN A 28 -35.93 -2.15 -33.77
N ALA A 29 -36.57 -1.08 -33.25
CA ALA A 29 -35.99 0.26 -33.29
C ALA A 29 -34.64 0.36 -32.54
N ILE A 30 -34.48 -0.40 -31.44
CA ILE A 30 -33.22 -0.46 -30.66
C ILE A 30 -32.17 -1.33 -31.36
N SER A 31 -32.57 -2.46 -31.94
CA SER A 31 -31.65 -3.43 -32.56
C SER A 31 -31.26 -3.09 -33.99
N ASN A 32 -32.10 -2.36 -34.74
CA ASN A 32 -31.87 -1.91 -36.11
C ASN A 32 -32.17 -0.40 -36.24
N PRO A 33 -31.40 0.47 -35.57
CA PRO A 33 -31.59 1.90 -35.65
C PRO A 33 -31.36 2.41 -37.08
N THR A 34 -32.20 3.35 -37.51
CA THR A 34 -32.16 3.92 -38.86
C THR A 34 -31.42 5.25 -38.93
N ASP A 35 -31.31 5.98 -37.81
CA ASP A 35 -30.56 7.23 -37.74
C ASP A 35 -29.07 7.02 -37.43
N ALA A 36 -28.22 7.89 -38.00
CA ALA A 36 -26.77 7.75 -37.93
C ALA A 36 -26.20 7.86 -36.49
N LEU A 37 -26.85 8.64 -35.62
CA LEU A 37 -26.44 8.77 -34.23
C LEU A 37 -26.70 7.46 -33.49
N ALA A 38 -27.90 6.89 -33.60
CA ALA A 38 -28.24 5.62 -32.97
C ALA A 38 -27.40 4.44 -33.49
N VAL A 39 -27.04 4.41 -34.78
CA VAL A 39 -26.10 3.41 -35.33
C VAL A 39 -24.72 3.52 -34.67
N SER A 40 -24.21 4.75 -34.52
CA SER A 40 -22.94 5.02 -33.84
C SER A 40 -22.99 4.61 -32.36
N MET A 41 -24.07 4.98 -31.67
CA MET A 41 -24.32 4.61 -30.27
C MET A 41 -24.36 3.09 -30.09
N GLN A 42 -25.00 2.36 -31.01
CA GLN A 42 -25.06 0.90 -30.97
C GLN A 42 -23.69 0.26 -31.14
N THR A 43 -22.89 0.81 -32.07
CA THR A 43 -21.52 0.33 -32.32
C THR A 43 -20.65 0.51 -31.07
N ILE A 44 -20.73 1.68 -30.44
CA ILE A 44 -19.97 1.97 -29.22
C ILE A 44 -20.45 1.09 -28.07
N SER A 45 -21.76 0.95 -27.85
CA SER A 45 -22.32 0.08 -26.81
C SER A 45 -21.84 -1.38 -26.96
N LYS A 46 -21.92 -1.96 -28.16
CA LYS A 46 -21.38 -3.30 -28.44
C LYS A 46 -19.88 -3.39 -28.13
N SER A 47 -19.11 -2.36 -28.45
CA SER A 47 -17.69 -2.30 -28.14
C SER A 47 -17.41 -2.21 -26.64
N THR A 48 -18.25 -1.50 -25.87
CA THR A 48 -18.14 -1.42 -24.39
C THR A 48 -18.50 -2.72 -23.69
N GLU A 49 -19.38 -3.54 -24.28
CA GLU A 49 -19.67 -4.89 -23.78
C GLU A 49 -18.54 -5.86 -24.08
N ALA A 50 -17.94 -5.79 -25.27
CA ALA A 50 -16.76 -6.61 -25.58
C ALA A 50 -15.57 -6.29 -24.64
N SER A 51 -15.32 -5.00 -24.36
CA SER A 51 -14.23 -4.60 -23.48
C SER A 51 -14.49 -4.95 -22.00
N LYS A 52 -15.75 -5.03 -21.58
CA LYS A 52 -16.15 -5.48 -20.23
C LYS A 52 -15.66 -6.90 -19.94
N THR A 53 -15.81 -7.81 -20.89
CA THR A 53 -15.34 -9.20 -20.72
C THR A 53 -13.83 -9.25 -20.46
N VAL A 54 -13.06 -8.50 -21.25
CA VAL A 54 -11.61 -8.40 -21.09
C VAL A 54 -11.25 -7.75 -19.75
N GLN A 55 -11.93 -6.67 -19.38
CA GLN A 55 -11.73 -5.98 -18.09
C GLN A 55 -11.96 -6.91 -16.90
N ASN A 56 -13.06 -7.67 -16.91
CA ASN A 56 -13.40 -8.59 -15.83
C ASN A 56 -12.40 -9.74 -15.71
N GLU A 57 -11.92 -10.26 -16.83
CA GLU A 57 -10.89 -11.30 -16.83
C GLU A 57 -9.57 -10.78 -16.26
N LEU A 58 -9.15 -9.56 -16.64
CA LEU A 58 -7.94 -8.94 -16.08
C LEU A 58 -8.08 -8.63 -14.58
N LEU A 59 -9.25 -8.19 -14.13
CA LEU A 59 -9.53 -8.00 -12.69
C LEU A 59 -9.42 -9.31 -11.92
N LYS A 60 -9.97 -10.39 -12.47
CA LYS A 60 -9.88 -11.72 -11.86
C LYS A 60 -8.43 -12.20 -11.79
N GLN A 61 -7.67 -12.08 -12.88
CA GLN A 61 -6.25 -12.45 -12.89
C GLN A 61 -5.43 -11.61 -11.90
N PHE A 62 -5.77 -10.33 -11.73
CA PHE A 62 -5.14 -9.50 -10.72
C PHE A 62 -5.46 -10.00 -9.29
N ASP A 63 -6.72 -10.30 -9.00
CA ASP A 63 -7.12 -10.86 -7.69
C ASP A 63 -6.46 -12.21 -7.41
N ASP A 64 -6.40 -13.11 -8.40
CA ASP A 64 -5.74 -14.41 -8.28
C ASP A 64 -4.25 -14.26 -7.89
N ILE A 65 -3.52 -13.34 -8.52
CA ILE A 65 -2.11 -13.06 -8.17
C ILE A 65 -2.00 -12.45 -6.77
N VAL A 66 -2.90 -11.56 -6.39
CA VAL A 66 -2.92 -10.97 -5.04
C VAL A 66 -3.20 -12.05 -4.00
N ALA A 67 -4.09 -13.00 -4.27
CA ALA A 67 -4.38 -14.14 -3.40
C ALA A 67 -3.17 -15.07 -3.25
N ILE A 68 -2.44 -15.36 -4.32
CA ILE A 68 -1.18 -16.11 -4.27
C ILE A 68 -0.16 -15.41 -3.36
N LYS A 69 0.04 -14.09 -3.54
CA LYS A 69 0.97 -13.32 -2.72
C LYS A 69 0.55 -13.24 -1.25
N ASP A 70 -0.76 -13.16 -0.97
CA ASP A 70 -1.28 -13.21 0.40
C ASP A 70 -0.99 -14.58 1.04
N GLN A 71 -1.17 -15.67 0.28
CA GLN A 71 -0.85 -17.01 0.77
C GLN A 71 0.66 -17.16 1.03
N ASP A 72 1.52 -16.69 0.12
CA ASP A 72 2.97 -16.73 0.32
C ASP A 72 3.40 -15.92 1.57
N LEU A 73 2.72 -14.80 1.87
CA LEU A 73 2.94 -14.04 3.10
C LEU A 73 2.53 -14.83 4.34
N ARG A 74 1.35 -15.47 4.34
CA ARG A 74 0.88 -16.30 5.47
C ARG A 74 1.83 -17.46 5.72
N ASP A 75 2.24 -18.12 4.65
CA ASP A 75 3.20 -19.21 4.67
C ASP A 75 4.54 -18.78 5.29
N MET A 76 5.03 -17.59 4.93
CA MET A 76 6.27 -17.04 5.48
C MET A 76 6.13 -16.65 6.96
N LYS A 77 4.97 -16.13 7.37
CA LYS A 77 4.68 -15.85 8.79
C LYS A 77 4.69 -17.13 9.62
N GLU A 78 4.01 -18.17 9.15
CA GLU A 78 3.99 -19.47 9.81
C GLU A 78 5.38 -20.09 9.90
N GLU A 79 6.16 -20.06 8.81
CA GLU A 79 7.55 -20.54 8.80
C GLU A 79 8.39 -19.79 9.84
N ASN A 80 8.26 -18.46 9.90
CA ASN A 80 8.99 -17.63 10.85
C ASN A 80 8.57 -17.91 12.30
N ASP A 81 7.27 -18.03 12.57
CA ASP A 81 6.71 -18.29 13.90
C ASP A 81 7.11 -19.67 14.43
N LEU A 82 7.00 -20.72 13.61
CA LEU A 82 7.45 -22.07 13.97
C LEU A 82 8.96 -22.10 14.20
N SER A 83 9.71 -21.43 13.32
CA SER A 83 11.14 -21.34 13.48
C SER A 83 11.50 -20.59 14.76
N ASP A 84 10.74 -19.57 15.19
CA ASP A 84 10.95 -18.85 16.46
C ASP A 84 10.73 -19.76 17.68
N GLN A 85 9.89 -20.78 17.55
CA GLN A 85 9.69 -21.84 18.55
C GLN A 85 10.77 -22.94 18.49
N GLY A 86 11.78 -22.80 17.62
CA GLY A 86 12.83 -23.79 17.42
C GLY A 86 12.40 -24.99 16.58
N ILE A 87 11.23 -24.92 15.92
CA ILE A 87 10.70 -25.99 15.07
C ILE A 87 11.21 -25.79 13.65
N THR A 88 11.96 -26.76 13.13
CA THR A 88 12.49 -26.72 11.76
C THR A 88 11.39 -27.03 10.75
N VAL A 89 11.12 -26.10 9.83
CA VAL A 89 10.16 -26.28 8.73
C VAL A 89 10.91 -26.70 7.47
N GLN A 90 10.34 -27.63 6.68
CA GLN A 90 10.95 -28.01 5.40
C GLN A 90 10.91 -26.85 4.39
N PRO A 91 11.97 -26.65 3.59
CA PRO A 91 12.00 -25.62 2.56
C PRO A 91 10.89 -25.85 1.53
N LYS A 92 10.07 -24.82 1.30
CA LYS A 92 9.08 -24.86 0.21
C LYS A 92 9.77 -24.77 -1.16
N PRO A 93 9.18 -25.36 -2.21
CA PRO A 93 9.69 -25.24 -3.58
C PRO A 93 9.89 -23.77 -3.98
N PHE A 94 11.00 -23.48 -4.65
CA PHE A 94 11.29 -22.14 -5.15
C PHE A 94 10.29 -21.74 -6.23
N LYS A 95 9.58 -20.62 -6.01
CA LYS A 95 8.77 -19.95 -7.03
C LYS A 95 9.55 -18.76 -7.61
N SER A 96 9.48 -18.57 -8.92
CA SER A 96 10.17 -17.46 -9.58
C SER A 96 9.43 -16.14 -9.36
N VAL A 97 9.89 -15.37 -8.38
CA VAL A 97 9.36 -14.04 -8.04
C VAL A 97 9.42 -13.06 -9.22
N THR A 98 10.42 -13.20 -10.10
CA THR A 98 10.58 -12.34 -11.28
C THR A 98 9.47 -12.55 -12.31
N ALA A 99 9.13 -13.81 -12.61
CA ALA A 99 8.10 -14.13 -13.58
C ALA A 99 6.72 -13.64 -13.10
N GLU A 100 6.38 -13.88 -11.84
CA GLU A 100 5.14 -13.41 -11.23
C GLU A 100 5.03 -11.89 -11.21
N ASN A 101 6.12 -11.19 -10.85
CA ASN A 101 6.11 -9.73 -10.82
C ASN A 101 6.00 -9.12 -12.22
N ASN A 102 6.56 -9.76 -13.24
CA ASN A 102 6.41 -9.31 -14.63
C ASN A 102 4.97 -9.53 -15.12
N ALA A 103 4.38 -10.70 -14.83
CA ALA A 103 2.98 -10.98 -15.15
C ALA A 103 2.04 -9.97 -14.47
N LEU A 104 2.26 -9.68 -13.18
CA LEU A 104 1.49 -8.69 -12.44
C LEU A 104 1.59 -7.29 -13.06
N ARG A 105 2.79 -6.85 -13.46
CA ARG A 105 2.96 -5.55 -14.13
C ARG A 105 2.22 -5.49 -15.47
N ALA A 106 2.26 -6.56 -16.25
CA ALA A 106 1.54 -6.65 -17.52
C ALA A 106 0.02 -6.57 -17.30
N ILE A 107 -0.53 -7.37 -16.39
CA ILE A 107 -1.96 -7.36 -16.05
C ILE A 107 -2.41 -5.97 -15.59
N LYS A 108 -1.63 -5.30 -14.73
CA LYS A 108 -1.96 -3.94 -14.28
C LYS A 108 -1.98 -2.94 -15.44
N ALA A 109 -0.97 -2.98 -16.31
CA ALA A 109 -0.90 -2.09 -17.46
C ALA A 109 -2.05 -2.32 -18.45
N ASP A 110 -2.36 -3.58 -18.76
CA ASP A 110 -3.46 -3.94 -19.64
C ASP A 110 -4.82 -3.55 -19.04
N LEU A 111 -4.99 -3.75 -17.72
CA LEU A 111 -6.20 -3.36 -17.01
C LEU A 111 -6.40 -1.84 -17.01
N ASP A 112 -5.33 -1.06 -16.74
CA ASP A 112 -5.36 0.40 -16.82
C ASP A 112 -5.76 0.89 -18.23
N ASN A 113 -5.18 0.28 -19.26
CA ASN A 113 -5.49 0.60 -20.66
C ASN A 113 -6.95 0.28 -21.01
N VAL A 114 -7.46 -0.90 -20.62
CA VAL A 114 -8.84 -1.33 -20.90
C VAL A 114 -9.84 -0.48 -20.12
N ILE A 115 -9.58 -0.17 -18.85
CA ILE A 115 -10.41 0.74 -18.05
C ILE A 115 -10.48 2.12 -18.70
N LYS A 116 -9.32 2.68 -19.09
CA LYS A 116 -9.27 4.00 -19.73
C LYS A 116 -10.05 4.01 -21.03
N ALA A 117 -9.76 3.08 -21.95
CA ALA A 117 -10.42 3.00 -23.25
C ALA A 117 -11.95 2.76 -23.13
N ARG A 118 -12.39 1.95 -22.15
CA ARG A 118 -13.83 1.75 -21.90
C ARG A 118 -14.49 3.01 -21.36
N SER A 119 -13.81 3.76 -20.48
CA SER A 119 -14.33 5.03 -19.96
C SER A 119 -14.49 6.06 -21.08
N GLU A 120 -13.48 6.21 -21.93
CA GLU A 120 -13.51 7.12 -23.09
C GLU A 120 -14.67 6.80 -24.04
N LYS A 121 -14.93 5.51 -24.29
CA LYS A 121 -16.09 5.07 -25.11
C LYS A 121 -17.43 5.34 -24.44
N ILE A 122 -17.53 5.19 -23.11
CA ILE A 122 -18.76 5.54 -22.37
C ILE A 122 -19.02 7.05 -22.45
N ASP A 123 -17.96 7.86 -22.37
CA ASP A 123 -18.07 9.31 -22.52
C ASP A 123 -18.47 9.71 -23.95
N GLU A 124 -17.91 9.05 -24.97
CA GLU A 124 -18.31 9.23 -26.37
C GLU A 124 -19.78 8.84 -26.59
N LEU A 125 -20.22 7.71 -26.02
CA LEU A 125 -21.62 7.28 -26.07
C LEU A 125 -22.55 8.31 -25.43
N ASN A 126 -22.14 8.91 -24.29
CA ASN A 126 -22.92 9.94 -23.62
C ASN A 126 -23.01 11.23 -24.46
N LYS A 127 -21.94 11.62 -25.15
CA LYS A 127 -21.98 12.77 -26.08
C LYS A 127 -22.96 12.54 -27.23
N LEU A 128 -22.91 11.37 -27.88
CA LEU A 128 -23.84 11.03 -28.95
C LEU A 128 -25.29 10.98 -28.46
N TYR A 129 -25.51 10.49 -27.24
CA TYR A 129 -26.81 10.54 -26.58
C TYR A 129 -27.30 11.98 -26.40
N GLU A 130 -26.46 12.89 -25.90
CA GLU A 130 -26.81 14.30 -25.71
C GLU A 130 -27.14 15.00 -27.04
N GLU A 131 -26.36 14.72 -28.09
CA GLU A 131 -26.62 15.20 -29.46
C GLU A 131 -27.96 14.69 -29.99
N ARG A 132 -28.28 13.41 -29.76
CA ARG A 132 -29.54 12.80 -30.20
C ARG A 132 -30.74 13.36 -29.45
N VAL A 133 -30.61 13.59 -28.15
CA VAL A 133 -31.66 14.20 -27.30
C VAL A 133 -31.96 15.64 -27.74
N ALA A 134 -30.97 16.38 -28.25
CA ALA A 134 -31.16 17.74 -28.75
C ALA A 134 -32.04 17.79 -30.01
N ILE A 135 -32.21 16.67 -30.72
CA ILE A 135 -33.14 16.55 -31.84
C ILE A 135 -34.54 16.31 -31.27
N GLY A 136 -35.38 17.36 -31.26
CA GLY A 136 -36.68 17.35 -30.58
C GLY A 136 -37.60 16.17 -30.92
N SER A 137 -37.59 15.69 -32.17
CA SER A 137 -38.39 14.52 -32.60
C SER A 137 -37.87 13.18 -32.07
N LEU A 138 -36.62 13.11 -31.60
CA LEU A 138 -35.97 11.89 -31.10
C LEU A 138 -35.78 11.91 -29.57
N ALA A 139 -36.03 13.04 -28.92
CA ALA A 139 -35.72 13.25 -27.50
C ALA A 139 -36.41 12.27 -26.53
N LEU A 140 -37.57 11.73 -26.91
CA LEU A 140 -38.38 10.83 -26.08
C LEU A 140 -38.74 9.53 -26.81
N ASP A 141 -38.04 9.22 -27.90
CA ASP A 141 -38.26 7.96 -28.58
C ASP A 141 -37.65 6.77 -27.80
N GLU A 142 -38.04 5.57 -28.21
CA GLU A 142 -37.63 4.30 -27.60
C GLU A 142 -36.11 4.15 -27.50
N VAL A 143 -35.39 4.55 -28.56
CA VAL A 143 -33.95 4.43 -28.67
C VAL A 143 -33.25 5.36 -27.67
N THR A 144 -33.67 6.62 -27.56
CA THR A 144 -33.14 7.57 -26.58
C THR A 144 -33.38 7.07 -25.15
N LEU A 145 -34.59 6.59 -24.86
CA LEU A 145 -34.92 6.07 -23.52
C LEU A 145 -34.13 4.82 -23.17
N PHE A 146 -33.86 3.94 -24.13
CA PHE A 146 -32.98 2.79 -23.97
C PHE A 146 -31.57 3.25 -23.62
N TYR A 147 -30.95 4.10 -24.44
CA TYR A 147 -29.56 4.50 -24.21
C TYR A 147 -29.36 5.33 -22.94
N LYS A 148 -30.36 6.08 -22.50
CA LYS A 148 -30.34 6.74 -21.18
C LYS A 148 -30.14 5.75 -20.03
N LYS A 149 -30.80 4.58 -20.09
CA LYS A 149 -30.66 3.52 -19.09
C LYS A 149 -29.33 2.81 -19.26
N GLU A 150 -28.94 2.54 -20.50
CA GLU A 150 -27.72 1.84 -20.85
C GLU A 150 -26.46 2.59 -20.40
N ILE A 151 -26.37 3.90 -20.66
CA ILE A 151 -25.25 4.74 -20.22
C ILE A 151 -25.12 4.71 -18.69
N LYS A 152 -26.23 4.83 -17.96
CA LYS A 152 -26.22 4.73 -16.50
C LYS A 152 -25.71 3.38 -16.00
N ARG A 153 -26.11 2.28 -16.65
CA ARG A 153 -25.61 0.94 -16.34
C ARG A 153 -24.10 0.87 -16.58
N LEU A 154 -23.64 1.28 -17.76
CA LEU A 154 -22.22 1.26 -18.13
C LEU A 154 -21.35 2.09 -17.17
N GLN A 155 -21.79 3.29 -16.82
CA GLN A 155 -21.11 4.15 -15.83
C GLN A 155 -21.03 3.48 -14.45
N SER A 156 -22.12 2.88 -13.98
CA SER A 156 -22.14 2.18 -12.68
C SER A 156 -21.22 0.96 -12.67
N GLU A 157 -21.20 0.19 -13.75
CA GLU A 157 -20.28 -0.94 -13.90
C GLU A 157 -18.82 -0.48 -13.93
N GLN A 158 -18.53 0.61 -14.63
CA GLN A 158 -17.19 1.16 -14.71
C GLN A 158 -16.70 1.68 -13.35
N LEU A 159 -17.58 2.30 -12.56
CA LEU A 159 -17.28 2.69 -11.19
C LEU A 159 -16.90 1.47 -10.33
N LYS A 160 -17.69 0.39 -10.39
CA LYS A 160 -17.40 -0.86 -9.66
C LYS A 160 -16.06 -1.48 -10.06
N ALA A 161 -15.72 -1.45 -11.35
CA ALA A 161 -14.43 -1.94 -11.83
C ALA A 161 -13.25 -1.12 -11.29
N ASN A 162 -13.40 0.21 -11.24
CA ASN A 162 -12.40 1.11 -10.64
C ASN A 162 -12.24 0.87 -9.13
N GLU A 163 -13.35 0.69 -8.40
CA GLU A 163 -13.33 0.37 -6.98
C GLU A 163 -12.63 -0.97 -6.71
N ALA A 164 -12.98 -2.03 -7.47
CA ALA A 164 -12.36 -3.34 -7.35
C ALA A 164 -10.84 -3.26 -7.60
N LYS A 165 -10.42 -2.55 -8.66
CA LYS A 165 -9.00 -2.32 -8.93
C LYS A 165 -8.29 -1.62 -7.78
N SER A 166 -8.89 -0.53 -7.26
CA SER A 166 -8.31 0.23 -6.15
C SER A 166 -8.15 -0.62 -4.89
N GLN A 167 -9.13 -1.45 -4.57
CA GLN A 167 -9.06 -2.39 -3.44
C GLN A 167 -7.93 -3.41 -3.61
N LEU A 168 -7.75 -3.94 -4.82
CA LEU A 168 -6.65 -4.87 -5.13
C LEU A 168 -5.27 -4.19 -5.02
N ASP A 169 -5.15 -2.95 -5.49
CA ASP A 169 -3.92 -2.15 -5.36
C ASP A 169 -3.56 -1.92 -3.88
N ILE A 170 -4.53 -1.54 -3.04
CA ILE A 170 -4.34 -1.35 -1.60
C ILE A 170 -3.92 -2.66 -0.91
N LYS A 171 -4.61 -3.76 -1.23
CA LYS A 171 -4.32 -5.08 -0.65
C LYS A 171 -2.91 -5.55 -1.04
N LEU A 172 -2.51 -5.35 -2.29
CA LEU A 172 -1.17 -5.68 -2.77
C LEU A 172 -0.08 -4.88 -2.03
N GLU A 173 -0.28 -3.58 -1.83
CA GLU A 173 0.68 -2.74 -1.10
C GLU A 173 0.82 -3.19 0.36
N ALA A 174 -0.29 -3.48 1.04
CA ALA A 174 -0.28 -4.03 2.40
C ALA A 174 0.50 -5.36 2.49
N ILE A 175 0.29 -6.27 1.52
CA ILE A 175 1.03 -7.54 1.43
C ILE A 175 2.53 -7.28 1.22
N GLN A 176 2.91 -6.33 0.37
CA GLN A 176 4.32 -6.00 0.13
C GLN A 176 5.01 -5.49 1.40
N VAL A 177 4.37 -4.56 2.13
CA VAL A 177 4.91 -4.02 3.39
C VAL A 177 5.08 -5.13 4.42
N ALA A 178 4.06 -5.98 4.60
CA ALA A 178 4.12 -7.10 5.53
C ALA A 178 5.17 -8.15 5.12
N THR A 179 5.35 -8.39 3.82
CA THR A 179 6.36 -9.31 3.30
C THR A 179 7.77 -8.82 3.62
N GLU A 180 8.04 -7.54 3.42
CA GLU A 180 9.35 -6.96 3.75
C GLU A 180 9.64 -6.98 5.26
N PHE A 181 8.62 -6.82 6.10
CA PHE A 181 8.75 -6.99 7.54
C PHE A 181 9.22 -8.41 7.92
N GLU A 182 8.55 -9.44 7.40
CA GLU A 182 8.91 -10.84 7.69
C GLU A 182 10.30 -11.22 7.14
N LYS A 183 10.68 -10.71 5.95
CA LYS A 183 12.04 -10.89 5.43
C LYS A 183 13.08 -10.29 6.37
N ARG A 184 12.84 -9.08 6.88
CA ARG A 184 13.73 -8.43 7.86
C ARG A 184 13.82 -9.23 9.16
N ARG A 185 12.71 -9.80 9.63
CA ARG A 185 12.68 -10.69 10.81
C ARG A 185 13.60 -11.90 10.60
N ARG A 186 13.52 -12.56 9.44
CA ARG A 186 14.39 -13.70 9.09
C ARG A 186 15.88 -13.32 9.01
N ILE A 187 16.21 -12.18 8.40
CA ILE A 187 17.59 -11.68 8.30
C ILE A 187 18.16 -11.39 9.70
N LYS A 188 17.36 -10.78 10.60
CA LYS A 188 17.78 -10.50 11.97
C LYS A 188 18.12 -11.77 12.73
N ARG A 189 17.35 -12.84 12.57
CA ARG A 189 17.63 -14.15 13.18
C ARG A 189 18.91 -14.80 12.67
N ALA A 190 19.17 -14.68 11.37
CA ALA A 190 20.41 -15.19 10.79
C ALA A 190 21.65 -14.46 11.33
N ALA A 191 21.51 -13.18 11.72
CA ALA A 191 22.57 -12.40 12.34
C ALA A 191 22.70 -12.62 13.86
N PHE A 192 21.59 -12.90 14.57
CA PHE A 192 21.56 -13.07 16.03
C PHE A 192 20.54 -14.14 16.44
N THR A 193 20.96 -15.14 17.24
CA THR A 193 20.13 -16.25 17.73
C THR A 193 18.98 -15.79 18.63
N SER A 194 19.12 -14.66 19.33
CA SER A 194 18.07 -14.00 20.11
C SER A 194 18.37 -12.51 20.33
N GLU A 195 17.39 -11.74 20.80
CA GLU A 195 17.62 -10.34 21.20
C GLU A 195 18.60 -10.23 22.38
N ASP A 196 18.57 -11.19 23.31
CA ASP A 196 19.49 -11.24 24.45
C ASP A 196 20.93 -11.55 24.00
N ASP A 197 21.11 -12.38 22.97
CA ASP A 197 22.42 -12.62 22.37
C ASP A 197 22.95 -11.37 21.69
N ARG A 198 22.10 -10.65 20.93
CA ARG A 198 22.47 -9.36 20.33
C ARG A 198 22.89 -8.37 21.41
N TYR A 199 22.08 -8.21 22.45
CA TYR A 199 22.37 -7.32 23.56
C TYR A 199 23.71 -7.69 24.23
N SER A 200 23.94 -8.97 24.49
CA SER A 200 25.18 -9.45 25.09
C SER A 200 26.41 -9.15 24.22
N GLN A 201 26.31 -9.37 22.91
CA GLN A 201 27.37 -9.04 21.96
C GLN A 201 27.61 -7.53 21.88
N ASP A 202 26.55 -6.74 21.83
CA ASP A 202 26.60 -5.27 21.80
C ASP A 202 27.26 -4.71 23.06
N ARG A 203 26.93 -5.25 24.24
CA ARG A 203 27.57 -4.86 25.50
C ARG A 203 29.04 -5.24 25.53
N ALA A 204 29.40 -6.45 25.08
CA ALA A 204 30.79 -6.88 24.98
C ALA A 204 31.59 -5.98 24.02
N LYS A 205 31.00 -5.61 22.88
CA LYS A 205 31.61 -4.73 21.89
C LYS A 205 31.81 -3.32 22.43
N LEU A 206 30.78 -2.73 23.07
CA LEU A 206 30.89 -1.41 23.68
C LEU A 206 31.99 -1.36 24.75
N LYS A 207 32.07 -2.40 25.59
CA LYS A 207 33.14 -2.54 26.58
C LYS A 207 34.51 -2.54 25.90
N ASN A 208 34.69 -3.36 24.88
CA ASN A 208 35.93 -3.44 24.12
C ASN A 208 36.30 -2.09 23.47
N LEU A 209 35.33 -1.35 22.90
CA LEU A 209 35.58 -0.03 22.34
C LEU A 209 36.05 0.96 23.41
N ARG A 210 35.43 0.96 24.60
CA ARG A 210 35.85 1.83 25.72
C ARG A 210 37.26 1.52 26.22
N GLU A 211 37.67 0.25 26.20
CA GLU A 211 38.99 -0.19 26.66
C GLU A 211 40.11 -0.01 25.62
N THR A 212 39.78 -0.09 24.33
CA THR A 212 40.80 -0.10 23.25
C THR A 212 40.94 1.24 22.52
N THR A 213 39.93 2.10 22.58
CA THR A 213 39.96 3.39 21.88
C THR A 213 40.89 4.37 22.58
N LYS A 214 41.91 4.83 21.85
CA LYS A 214 42.83 5.87 22.33
C LYS A 214 42.22 7.26 22.10
N LEU A 215 42.62 8.21 22.94
CA LEU A 215 42.29 9.61 22.73
C LEU A 215 42.91 10.11 21.41
N ALA A 216 42.13 10.89 20.67
CA ALA A 216 42.59 11.48 19.43
C ALA A 216 43.59 12.62 19.72
N GLU A 217 44.71 12.63 19.01
CA GLU A 217 45.71 13.71 19.09
C GLU A 217 45.20 15.00 18.44
N THR A 218 44.39 14.87 17.40
CA THR A 218 43.73 15.97 16.70
C THR A 218 42.25 16.03 17.10
N PRO A 219 41.74 17.21 17.54
CA PRO A 219 40.32 17.37 17.81
C PRO A 219 39.47 17.18 16.55
N PHE A 220 38.43 16.34 16.66
CA PHE A 220 37.45 16.16 15.59
C PHE A 220 36.60 17.42 15.36
N LYS A 221 36.11 17.57 14.15
CA LYS A 221 35.10 18.56 13.75
C LYS A 221 33.74 17.89 13.59
N SER A 222 32.67 18.69 13.47
CA SER A 222 31.32 18.14 13.34
C SER A 222 31.14 17.34 12.05
N GLU A 223 31.88 17.68 11.00
CA GLU A 223 31.84 17.02 9.69
C GLU A 223 32.51 15.64 9.73
N ASP A 224 33.32 15.35 10.75
CA ASP A 224 33.95 14.05 10.92
C ASP A 224 32.98 13.00 11.49
N PHE A 225 31.78 13.41 11.93
CA PHE A 225 30.76 12.55 12.50
C PHE A 225 29.65 12.27 11.49
N ASP A 226 29.38 10.98 11.25
CA ASP A 226 28.16 10.53 10.61
C ASP A 226 27.07 10.38 11.68
N PHE A 227 26.05 11.24 11.65
CA PHE A 227 24.96 11.20 12.63
C PHE A 227 23.86 10.18 12.27
N GLY A 228 23.95 9.59 11.08
CA GLY A 228 22.93 8.71 10.52
C GLY A 228 21.59 9.43 10.27
N GLU A 229 20.49 8.82 10.71
CA GLU A 229 19.15 9.34 10.45
C GLU A 229 18.82 10.59 11.27
N ALA A 230 18.39 11.65 10.57
CA ALA A 230 17.94 12.88 11.20
C ALA A 230 16.69 12.66 12.09
N GLN A 231 16.74 13.15 13.32
CA GLN A 231 15.65 12.95 14.29
C GLN A 231 14.55 14.02 14.25
N GLY A 232 14.74 15.10 13.49
CA GLY A 232 13.81 16.24 13.47
C GLY A 232 13.79 17.02 14.80
N ASN A 233 12.87 17.98 14.93
CA ASN A 233 12.76 18.84 16.11
C ASN A 233 11.71 18.33 17.13
N SER A 234 10.92 17.31 16.78
CA SER A 234 9.90 16.74 17.66
C SER A 234 10.45 15.58 18.49
N ILE A 235 9.99 15.46 19.73
CA ILE A 235 10.34 14.34 20.61
C ILE A 235 9.69 13.06 20.07
N LYS A 236 10.51 12.07 19.69
CA LYS A 236 10.02 10.74 19.30
C LYS A 236 9.73 9.89 20.53
N ILE A 237 8.66 9.10 20.48
CA ILE A 237 8.29 8.17 21.56
C ILE A 237 8.53 6.75 21.06
N LEU A 238 9.40 6.03 21.75
CA LEU A 238 9.66 4.60 21.55
C LEU A 238 9.07 3.81 22.72
N LYS A 239 8.58 2.61 22.43
CA LYS A 239 7.93 1.75 23.43
C LYS A 239 8.54 0.38 23.45
N ASN A 240 8.54 -0.25 24.63
CA ASN A 240 8.95 -1.65 24.83
C ASN A 240 10.37 -1.92 24.32
N ILE A 241 11.32 -1.05 24.69
CA ILE A 241 12.74 -1.21 24.41
C ILE A 241 13.36 -2.10 25.50
N ASN A 242 13.71 -3.32 25.12
CA ASN A 242 14.32 -4.29 26.03
C ASN A 242 15.66 -3.79 26.59
N HIS A 243 15.95 -4.18 27.84
CA HIS A 243 17.18 -3.82 28.58
C HIS A 243 17.41 -2.33 28.82
N ILE A 244 16.38 -1.51 28.66
CA ILE A 244 16.42 -0.06 28.83
C ILE A 244 15.31 0.39 29.78
N GLU A 245 15.53 1.46 30.52
CA GLU A 245 14.54 2.03 31.43
C GLU A 245 13.68 3.08 30.72
N SER A 246 12.45 3.27 31.21
CA SER A 246 11.64 4.42 30.78
C SER A 246 12.32 5.74 31.16
N GLY A 247 12.24 6.75 30.28
CA GLY A 247 12.87 8.05 30.50
C GLY A 247 13.06 8.87 29.22
N PHE A 248 13.73 10.02 29.35
CA PHE A 248 14.11 10.88 28.23
C PHE A 248 15.61 10.77 27.98
N TYR A 249 15.98 10.33 26.79
CA TYR A 249 17.35 10.06 26.38
C TYR A 249 17.87 11.15 25.45
N LEU A 250 19.09 11.62 25.70
CA LEU A 250 19.78 12.58 24.84
C LEU A 250 20.48 11.84 23.70
N ILE A 251 19.79 11.70 22.57
CA ILE A 251 20.29 10.99 21.40
C ILE A 251 21.24 11.89 20.62
N ILE A 252 22.45 11.39 20.39
CA ILE A 252 23.49 12.07 19.62
C ILE A 252 23.64 11.54 18.20
N ALA A 253 23.23 10.30 17.91
CA ALA A 253 23.20 9.72 16.56
C ALA A 253 22.25 8.51 16.48
N VAL A 254 21.78 8.20 15.26
CA VAL A 254 20.91 7.04 15.00
C VAL A 254 21.36 6.30 13.74
N HIS A 255 21.78 5.04 13.89
CA HIS A 255 22.27 4.22 12.78
C HIS A 255 21.45 2.94 12.59
N GLY A 256 21.35 2.47 11.34
CA GLY A 256 20.70 1.20 11.01
C GLY A 256 21.62 -0.02 11.06
N ASP A 257 22.93 0.18 11.23
CA ASP A 257 23.93 -0.88 11.15
C ASP A 257 25.02 -0.77 12.23
N VAL A 258 25.64 -1.91 12.52
CA VAL A 258 26.65 -2.07 13.58
C VAL A 258 27.94 -1.32 13.27
N LYS A 259 28.34 -1.24 11.99
CA LYS A 259 29.61 -0.63 11.60
C LYS A 259 29.56 0.87 11.82
N SER A 260 28.53 1.54 11.31
CA SER A 260 28.36 2.99 11.48
C SER A 260 28.19 3.36 12.96
N ARG A 261 27.45 2.55 13.72
CA ARG A 261 27.34 2.69 15.17
C ARG A 261 28.71 2.64 15.86
N ASP A 262 29.50 1.60 15.59
CA ASP A 262 30.79 1.39 16.23
C ASP A 262 31.81 2.49 15.85
N GLU A 263 31.81 2.93 14.59
CA GLU A 263 32.63 4.05 14.12
C GLU A 263 32.29 5.36 14.82
N PHE A 264 31.00 5.66 14.97
CA PHE A 264 30.54 6.84 15.70
C PHE A 264 30.95 6.80 17.18
N ILE A 265 30.67 5.69 17.86
CA ILE A 265 31.03 5.50 19.28
C ILE A 265 32.53 5.63 19.48
N THR A 266 33.34 5.03 18.60
CA THR A 266 34.81 5.13 18.66
C THR A 266 35.27 6.58 18.60
N LYS A 267 34.72 7.39 17.68
CA LYS A 267 35.06 8.82 17.59
C LYS A 267 34.62 9.61 18.82
N VAL A 268 33.44 9.30 19.38
CA VAL A 268 32.96 9.93 20.63
C VAL A 268 33.90 9.61 21.79
N ILE A 269 34.30 8.35 21.95
CA ILE A 269 35.26 7.93 22.99
C ILE A 269 36.63 8.58 22.78
N ALA A 270 37.13 8.58 21.55
CA ALA A 270 38.40 9.21 21.19
C ALA A 270 38.39 10.73 21.44
N SER A 271 37.23 11.39 21.39
CA SER A 271 37.05 12.79 21.78
C SER A 271 36.98 13.03 23.31
N GLY A 272 37.19 11.98 24.11
CA GLY A 272 37.24 12.02 25.58
C GLY A 272 35.89 11.86 26.28
N ARG A 273 34.83 11.41 25.60
CA ARG A 273 33.52 11.15 26.21
C ARG A 273 33.34 9.65 26.45
N THR A 274 33.41 9.22 27.70
CA THR A 274 33.45 7.79 28.07
C THR A 274 32.10 7.19 28.47
N ASN A 275 31.13 8.01 28.91
CA ASN A 275 29.76 7.59 29.24
C ASN A 275 28.82 7.57 28.03
N VAL A 276 29.35 7.40 26.81
CA VAL A 276 28.50 7.13 25.63
C VAL A 276 27.99 5.70 25.68
N ASP A 277 26.70 5.51 25.49
CA ASP A 277 26.02 4.22 25.48
C ASP A 277 25.02 4.18 24.32
N PHE A 278 24.40 3.02 24.09
CA PHE A 278 23.39 2.89 23.05
C PHE A 278 22.37 1.81 23.39
N PHE A 279 21.23 1.89 22.73
CA PHE A 279 20.26 0.80 22.71
C PHE A 279 19.82 0.51 21.29
N HIS A 280 19.28 -0.68 21.08
CA HIS A 280 18.71 -1.09 19.80
C HIS A 280 17.20 -1.20 19.92
N ASP A 281 16.47 -0.49 19.06
CA ASP A 281 15.04 -0.67 18.91
C ASP A 281 14.74 -1.71 17.84
N VAL A 282 14.10 -2.82 18.24
CA VAL A 282 13.73 -3.91 17.34
C VAL A 282 12.73 -3.46 16.28
N ASN A 283 11.81 -2.55 16.63
CA ASN A 283 10.74 -2.12 15.74
C ASN A 283 11.30 -1.32 14.56
N THR A 284 12.16 -0.35 14.84
CA THR A 284 12.79 0.47 13.80
C THR A 284 14.07 -0.14 13.23
N SER A 285 14.64 -1.16 13.90
CA SER A 285 15.95 -1.76 13.56
C SER A 285 17.09 -0.75 13.61
N LYS A 286 17.07 0.14 14.60
CA LYS A 286 18.02 1.25 14.73
C LYS A 286 18.72 1.23 16.07
N TYR A 287 19.99 1.61 16.04
CA TYR A 287 20.79 1.92 17.21
C TYR A 287 20.66 3.39 17.54
N TYR A 288 20.17 3.67 18.75
CA TYR A 288 20.09 5.02 19.30
C TYR A 288 21.26 5.23 20.25
N ILE A 289 22.16 6.12 19.88
CA ILE A 289 23.38 6.42 20.64
C ILE A 289 23.11 7.63 21.53
N TYR A 290 23.39 7.50 22.82
CA TYR A 290 23.13 8.53 23.82
C TYR A 290 24.28 8.63 24.82
N TYR A 291 24.27 9.65 25.67
CA TYR A 291 25.20 9.72 26.80
C TYR A 291 24.54 10.12 28.12
N ASP A 292 23.25 10.47 28.09
CA ASP A 292 22.50 10.91 29.25
C ASP A 292 21.05 10.43 29.19
N LYS A 293 20.48 10.26 30.39
CA LYS A 293 19.08 9.92 30.63
C LYS A 293 18.57 10.85 31.74
N VAL A 294 17.40 11.43 31.53
CA VAL A 294 16.68 12.20 32.56
C VAL A 294 15.23 11.75 32.65
N ASP A 295 14.64 11.89 33.83
CA ASP A 295 13.31 11.30 34.09
C ASP A 295 12.14 12.18 33.63
N ASN A 296 12.39 13.46 33.30
CA ASN A 296 11.34 14.40 32.92
C ASN A 296 11.73 15.31 31.75
N ILE A 297 10.71 15.77 31.04
CA ILE A 297 10.86 16.60 29.83
C ILE A 297 11.51 17.96 30.11
N SER A 298 11.30 18.56 31.30
CA SER A 298 11.90 19.85 31.64
C SER A 298 13.43 19.74 31.74
N SER A 299 13.92 18.71 32.42
CA SER A 299 15.35 18.40 32.49
C SER A 299 15.93 18.07 31.12
N ALA A 300 15.19 17.36 30.27
CA ALA A 300 15.66 17.00 28.93
C ALA A 300 15.86 18.23 28.04
N ASN A 301 14.89 19.15 28.05
CA ASN A 301 14.99 20.40 27.32
C ASN A 301 16.14 21.27 27.82
N LYS A 302 16.32 21.39 29.14
CA LYS A 302 17.46 22.11 29.73
C LYS A 302 18.80 21.51 29.29
N ALA A 303 18.91 20.18 29.27
CA ALA A 303 20.13 19.51 28.84
C ALA A 303 20.40 19.68 27.34
N LEU A 304 19.35 19.72 26.51
CA LEU A 304 19.46 20.01 25.08
C LEU A 304 19.89 21.46 24.81
N GLU A 305 19.38 22.42 25.59
CA GLU A 305 19.82 23.82 25.56
C GLU A 305 21.27 23.98 26.03
N ALA A 306 21.68 23.21 27.06
CA ALA A 306 23.01 23.22 27.64
C ALA A 306 24.01 22.28 26.94
N LYS A 307 23.69 21.72 25.77
CA LYS A 307 24.50 20.70 25.09
C LYS A 307 25.94 21.12 24.75
N GLY A 308 26.25 22.41 24.78
CA GLY A 308 27.58 22.93 24.48
C GLY A 308 27.96 22.76 23.00
N ASN A 309 29.26 22.92 22.71
CA ASN A 309 29.81 23.00 21.34
C ASN A 309 30.64 21.78 20.92
N ARG A 310 30.53 20.66 21.66
CA ARG A 310 31.29 19.47 21.29
C ARG A 310 30.82 18.94 19.92
N PRO A 311 31.74 18.49 19.05
CA PRO A 311 31.42 18.10 17.67
C PRO A 311 30.28 17.08 17.54
N TYR A 312 30.24 16.07 18.42
CA TYR A 312 29.23 15.03 18.41
C TYR A 312 27.84 15.47 18.91
N ASN A 313 27.68 16.73 19.36
CA ASN A 313 26.39 17.28 19.79
C ASN A 313 25.63 18.02 18.67
N GLY A 314 26.20 18.05 17.45
CA GLY A 314 25.68 18.81 16.32
C GLY A 314 24.22 18.47 15.95
N LYS A 315 23.83 17.21 16.05
CA LYS A 315 22.48 16.71 15.74
C LYS A 315 21.74 16.12 16.94
N MET A 316 22.08 16.57 18.14
CA MET A 316 21.44 16.10 19.37
C MET A 316 19.92 16.30 19.36
N SER A 317 19.20 15.29 19.84
CA SER A 317 17.74 15.27 19.95
C SER A 317 17.30 14.51 21.20
N ILE A 318 16.01 14.59 21.53
CA ILE A 318 15.42 13.90 22.68
C ILE A 318 14.50 12.78 22.18
N VAL A 319 14.69 11.59 22.74
CA VAL A 319 13.79 10.44 22.55
C VAL A 319 13.20 10.04 23.90
N LYS A 320 11.88 9.88 23.96
CA LYS A 320 11.19 9.34 25.13
C LYS A 320 11.05 7.83 24.98
N ILE A 321 11.40 7.07 26.02
CA ILE A 321 11.17 5.64 26.11
C ILE A 321 10.07 5.37 27.14
N GLU A 322 9.08 4.58 26.74
CA GLU A 322 7.97 4.11 27.57
C GLU A 322 7.92 2.57 27.54
N ASN A 323 8.48 1.94 28.56
CA ASN A 323 8.40 0.50 28.75
C ASN A 323 7.26 0.17 29.72
N GLN A 324 6.44 -0.81 29.34
CA GLN A 324 5.35 -1.36 30.15
C GLN A 324 5.77 -2.69 30.78
#